data_AF-A0A929KA18-F1
#
_entry.id   AF-A0A929KA18-F1
#
_cell.length_a   1.000
_cell.length_b   1.000
_cell.length_c   1.000
_cell.angle_alpha   90.00
_cell.angle_beta   90.00
_cell.angle_gamma   90.00
#
_symmetry.space_group_name_H-M   'P 1'
#
loop_
_entity.id
_entity.type
_entity.pdbx_description
1 polymer ?
#
loop_
_entity_poly.entity_id
_entity_poly.type
_entity_poly.pdbx_seq_one_letter_code
_entity_poly.pdbx_strand_id
1 'polypeptide(L)'
;IEHGAIVRDKILRGKPKPDTSLRDYEKVPLNMDVDEYFDREVKPHVADAWLDRSKDRVGYEISFTKYFYEYKPLRALEEIKADILALECETEGLLNEILK
;
A
#
# COMPACT_ATOMS: atom_id res chain seq x y z
N ILE A 1 17.13 15.93 -1.50
CA ILE A 1 17.93 16.59 -0.46
C ILE A 1 19.07 15.64 -0.22
N GLU A 2 20.29 15.95 -0.66
CA GLU A 2 21.44 15.09 -0.35
C GLU A 2 22.14 15.70 0.87
N HIS A 3 22.31 14.91 1.93
CA HIS A 3 22.99 15.31 3.18
C HIS A 3 22.42 16.56 3.88
N GLY A 4 21.10 16.79 3.80
CA GLY A 4 20.44 17.91 4.48
C GLY A 4 20.55 19.27 3.75
N ALA A 5 21.12 19.30 2.54
CA ALA A 5 21.19 20.50 1.71
C ALA A 5 20.27 20.41 0.48
N ILE A 6 19.64 21.53 0.12
CA ILE A 6 18.81 21.65 -1.08
C ILE A 6 19.74 21.72 -2.31
N VAL A 7 19.87 20.59 -3.01
CA VAL A 7 20.57 20.52 -4.30
C VAL A 7 19.66 21.12 -5.37
N ARG A 8 20.15 22.14 -6.08
CA ARG A 8 19.43 22.80 -7.18
C ARG A 8 19.97 22.31 -8.52
N ASP A 9 19.08 21.94 -9.42
CA ASP A 9 19.46 21.44 -10.74
C ASP A 9 19.66 22.62 -11.72
N LYS A 10 20.83 22.67 -12.39
CA LYS A 10 21.14 23.68 -13.41
C LYS A 10 20.26 23.52 -14.66
N ILE A 11 19.75 22.32 -14.94
CA ILE A 11 18.87 22.01 -16.08
C ILE A 11 17.44 22.49 -15.78
N LEU A 12 16.99 22.46 -14.52
CA LEU A 12 15.69 22.97 -14.08
C LEU A 12 15.70 24.47 -13.69
N ARG A 13 16.61 25.26 -14.28
CA ARG A 13 16.72 26.72 -14.02
C ARG A 13 16.87 27.06 -12.53
N GLY A 14 17.61 26.25 -11.77
CA GLY A 14 17.89 26.51 -10.35
C GLY A 14 16.75 26.14 -9.39
N LYS A 15 15.73 25.41 -9.85
CA LYS A 15 14.72 24.82 -8.96
C LYS A 15 15.32 23.68 -8.11
N PRO A 16 14.78 23.43 -6.90
CA PRO A 16 15.16 22.28 -6.08
C PRO A 16 15.03 20.98 -6.89
N LYS A 17 16.06 20.12 -6.85
CA LYS A 17 16.01 18.80 -7.46
C LYS A 17 15.17 17.88 -6.58
N PRO A 18 14.09 17.27 -7.10
CA PRO A 18 13.30 16.32 -6.33
C PRO A 18 14.14 15.08 -6.02
N ASP A 19 14.04 14.63 -4.77
CA ASP A 19 14.62 13.37 -4.33
C ASP A 19 13.50 12.34 -4.28
N THR A 20 13.58 11.32 -5.13
CA THR A 20 12.53 10.30 -5.23
C THR A 20 12.42 9.45 -3.97
N SER A 21 13.48 9.36 -3.16
CA SER A 21 13.48 8.58 -1.91
C SER A 21 12.71 9.28 -0.77
N LEU A 22 12.55 10.60 -0.85
CA LEU A 22 11.86 11.43 0.14
C LEU A 22 10.44 11.82 -0.28
N ARG A 23 9.93 11.23 -1.36
CA ARG A 23 8.59 11.54 -1.86
C ARG A 23 7.52 10.88 -1.00
N ASP A 24 6.53 11.66 -0.62
CA ASP A 24 5.35 11.18 0.11
C ASP A 24 4.03 11.64 -0.55
N TYR A 25 2.91 11.08 -0.11
CA TYR A 25 1.56 11.40 -0.58
C TYR A 25 0.61 11.60 0.58
N GLU A 26 -0.15 12.69 0.53
CA GLU A 26 -1.19 13.01 1.49
C GLU A 26 -2.59 12.67 0.96
N LYS A 27 -3.46 12.17 1.84
CA LYS A 27 -4.89 11.96 1.53
C LYS A 27 -5.70 13.14 2.04
N VAL A 28 -6.07 14.04 1.14
CA VAL A 28 -6.87 15.23 1.48
C VAL A 28 -8.36 14.94 1.27
N PRO A 29 -9.24 15.27 2.23
CA PRO A 29 -10.69 15.18 2.04
C PRO A 29 -11.16 15.98 0.83
N LEU A 30 -12.10 15.43 0.04
CA LEU A 30 -12.57 16.03 -1.21
C LEU A 30 -13.20 17.42 -1.04
N ASN A 31 -13.75 17.69 0.15
CA ASN A 31 -14.41 18.95 0.49
C ASN A 31 -13.45 20.02 1.07
N MET A 32 -12.14 19.75 1.06
CA MET A 32 -11.12 20.65 1.59
C MET A 32 -10.22 21.15 0.47
N ASP A 33 -9.79 22.41 0.56
CA ASP A 33 -8.78 22.94 -0.35
C ASP A 33 -7.41 22.31 -0.07
N VAL A 34 -6.74 21.84 -1.12
CA VAL A 34 -5.47 21.11 -0.99
C VAL A 34 -4.34 22.04 -0.54
N ASP A 35 -4.35 23.29 -0.97
CA ASP A 35 -3.29 24.24 -0.65
C ASP A 35 -3.43 24.71 0.81
N GLU A 36 -4.66 24.92 1.30
CA GLU A 36 -4.93 25.17 2.72
C GLU A 36 -4.52 23.99 3.61
N TYR A 37 -4.85 22.75 3.20
CA TYR A 37 -4.44 21.55 3.93
C TYR A 37 -2.91 21.45 4.00
N PHE A 38 -2.22 21.68 2.87
CA PHE A 38 -0.76 21.60 2.81
C PHE A 38 -0.08 22.62 3.73
N ASP A 39 -0.59 23.85 3.77
CA ASP A 39 -0.05 24.90 4.62
C ASP A 39 -0.28 24.63 6.11
N ARG A 40 -1.41 23.99 6.46
CA ARG A 40 -1.77 23.68 7.85
C ARG A 40 -1.12 22.41 8.38
N GLU A 41 -1.07 21.35 7.58
CA GLU A 41 -0.69 20.00 8.04
C GLU A 41 0.71 19.59 7.58
N VAL A 42 1.23 20.10 6.46
CA VAL A 42 2.52 19.63 5.91
C VAL A 42 3.65 20.61 6.19
N LYS A 43 3.51 21.87 5.78
CA LYS A 43 4.57 22.89 5.92
C LYS A 43 5.11 23.07 7.35
N PRO A 44 4.30 22.98 8.43
CA PRO A 44 4.83 23.13 9.78
C PRO A 44 5.80 22.02 10.20
N HIS A 45 5.68 20.84 9.59
CA HIS A 45 6.52 19.68 9.88
C HIS A 45 7.70 19.56 8.90
N VAL A 46 7.48 19.94 7.64
CA VAL A 46 8.50 19.87 6.57
C VAL A 46 8.50 21.19 5.81
N ALA A 47 9.27 22.15 6.31
CA ALA A 47 9.27 23.53 5.81
C ALA A 47 9.76 23.66 4.37
N ASP A 48 10.57 22.72 3.89
CA ASP A 48 11.10 22.67 2.53
C ASP A 48 10.27 21.80 1.59
N ALA A 49 9.12 21.28 2.03
CA ALA A 49 8.21 20.54 1.17
C ALA A 49 7.58 21.45 0.11
N TRP A 50 7.28 20.87 -1.06
CA TRP A 50 6.49 21.50 -2.10
C TRP A 50 5.56 20.48 -2.77
N LEU A 51 4.45 20.97 -3.30
CA LEU A 51 3.48 20.15 -4.02
C LEU A 51 3.89 19.97 -5.49
N ASP A 52 3.84 18.73 -5.97
CA ASP A 52 3.92 18.40 -7.40
C ASP A 52 2.50 18.15 -7.95
N ARG A 53 1.84 19.24 -8.39
CA ARG A 53 0.45 19.21 -8.89
C ARG A 53 0.24 18.30 -10.11
N SER A 54 1.32 17.88 -10.79
CA SER A 54 1.22 16.92 -11.90
C SER A 54 0.88 15.49 -11.43
N LYS A 55 0.96 15.24 -10.12
CA LYS A 55 0.71 13.94 -9.49
C LYS A 55 -0.61 13.88 -8.72
N ASP A 56 -1.35 14.97 -8.68
CA ASP A 56 -2.63 15.05 -8.01
C ASP A 56 -3.62 14.06 -8.64
N ARG A 57 -4.36 13.35 -7.79
CA ARG A 57 -5.40 12.40 -8.21
C ARG A 57 -6.66 12.68 -7.39
N VAL A 58 -7.77 12.86 -8.09
CA VAL A 58 -9.09 13.02 -7.47
C VAL A 58 -9.85 11.71 -7.65
N GLY A 59 -10.37 11.16 -6.56
CA GLY A 59 -11.12 9.92 -6.59
C GLY A 59 -11.63 9.51 -5.22
N TYR A 60 -12.32 8.36 -5.20
CA TYR A 60 -12.84 7.76 -3.99
C TYR A 60 -12.13 6.43 -3.71
N GLU A 61 -11.85 6.17 -2.45
CA GLU A 61 -11.39 4.86 -2.00
C GLU A 61 -12.58 4.04 -1.52
N ILE A 62 -12.85 2.92 -2.18
CA ILE A 62 -13.88 1.96 -1.77
C ILE A 62 -13.18 0.77 -1.12
N SER A 63 -13.35 0.63 0.20
CA SER A 63 -12.84 -0.56 0.89
C SER A 63 -13.67 -1.78 0.49
N PHE A 64 -13.07 -2.66 -0.32
CA PHE A 64 -13.76 -3.87 -0.78
C PHE A 64 -14.18 -4.75 0.40
N THR A 65 -13.29 -4.94 1.37
CA THR A 65 -13.57 -5.71 2.59
C THR A 65 -14.68 -5.09 3.45
N LYS A 66 -14.87 -3.77 3.42
CA LYS A 66 -15.95 -3.16 4.21
C LYS A 66 -17.33 -3.38 3.57
N TYR A 67 -17.42 -3.21 2.24
CA TYR A 67 -18.71 -3.14 1.54
C TYR A 67 -19.11 -4.44 0.85
N PHE A 68 -18.14 -5.28 0.48
CA PHE A 68 -18.35 -6.48 -0.31
C PHE A 68 -17.85 -7.74 0.41
N TYR A 69 -17.55 -7.65 1.71
CA TYR A 69 -17.19 -8.85 2.47
C TYR A 69 -18.43 -9.70 2.70
N GLU A 70 -18.38 -10.89 2.10
CA GLU A 70 -19.30 -11.97 2.39
C GLU A 70 -18.67 -12.86 3.47
N TYR A 71 -19.35 -12.99 4.61
CA TYR A 71 -18.90 -13.86 5.68
C TYR A 71 -18.86 -15.31 5.19
N LYS A 72 -17.67 -15.92 5.26
CA LYS A 72 -17.50 -17.34 5.04
C LYS A 72 -17.43 -18.04 6.40
N PRO A 73 -18.43 -18.86 6.77
CA PRO A 73 -18.35 -19.63 7.99
C PRO A 73 -17.13 -20.56 7.95
N LEU A 74 -16.60 -20.87 9.13
CA LEU A 74 -15.58 -21.89 9.27
C LEU A 74 -16.16 -23.25 8.87
N ARG A 75 -15.32 -24.08 8.25
CA ARG A 75 -15.62 -25.49 7.96
C ARG A 75 -15.94 -26.24 9.26
N ALA A 76 -16.78 -27.26 9.16
CA ALA A 76 -17.04 -28.14 10.30
C ALA A 76 -15.78 -28.93 10.69
N LEU A 77 -15.65 -29.26 11.97
CA LEU A 77 -14.49 -30.02 12.48
C LEU A 77 -14.41 -31.41 11.83
N GLU A 78 -15.56 -32.02 11.59
CA GLU A 78 -15.72 -33.33 10.97
C GLU A 78 -15.20 -33.32 9.54
N GLU A 79 -15.45 -32.27 8.78
CA GLU A 79 -14.92 -32.08 7.42
C GLU A 79 -13.39 -31.91 7.44
N ILE A 80 -12.86 -31.15 8.41
CA ILE A 80 -11.41 -31.01 8.62
C ILE A 80 -10.77 -32.37 8.91
N LYS A 81 -11.38 -33.16 9.79
CA LYS A 81 -10.88 -34.49 10.13
C LYS A 81 -10.92 -35.44 8.94
N ALA A 82 -12.00 -35.42 8.15
CA ALA A 82 -12.13 -36.26 6.97
C ALA A 82 -11.07 -35.93 5.90
N ASP A 83 -10.84 -34.64 5.63
CA ASP A 83 -9.81 -34.20 4.68
C ASP A 83 -8.41 -34.61 5.13
N ILE A 84 -8.08 -34.48 6.41
CA ILE A 84 -6.77 -34.89 6.95
C ILE A 84 -6.55 -36.39 6.73
N LEU A 85 -7.52 -37.23 7.09
CA LEU A 85 -7.41 -38.69 6.90
C LEU A 85 -7.31 -39.09 5.42
N ALA A 86 -8.02 -38.38 4.54
CA ALA A 86 -7.94 -38.60 3.10
C ALA A 86 -6.54 -38.27 2.56
N LEU A 87 -5.98 -37.13 2.98
CA LEU A 87 -4.62 -36.73 2.64
C LEU A 87 -3.57 -37.72 3.17
N GLU A 88 -3.72 -38.21 4.40
CA GLU A 88 -2.84 -39.25 4.95
C GLU A 88 -2.84 -40.50 4.07
N CYS A 89 -4.02 -41.00 3.70
CA CYS A 89 -4.16 -42.18 2.82
C CYS A 89 -3.55 -41.96 1.43
N GLU A 90 -3.73 -40.78 0.83
CA GLU A 90 -3.13 -40.42 -0.45
C GLU A 90 -1.59 -40.40 -0.36
N THR A 91 -1.03 -39.84 0.72
CA THR A 91 0.42 -39.78 0.91
C THR A 91 1.06 -41.14 1.20
N GLU A 92 0.40 -42.04 1.93
CA GLU A 92 0.86 -43.42 2.11
C GLU A 92 0.93 -44.17 0.76
N GLY A 93 -0.04 -43.92 -0.12
CA GLY A 93 -0.03 -44.45 -1.50
C GLY A 93 1.14 -43.90 -2.32
N LEU A 94 1.39 -42.59 -2.23
CA LEU A 94 2.47 -41.90 -2.95
C LEU A 94 3.87 -42.38 -2.51
N LEU A 95 4.07 -42.60 -1.20
CA LEU A 95 5.35 -43.07 -0.66
C LEU A 95 5.65 -44.51 -1.11
N ASN A 96 4.62 -45.36 -1.20
CA ASN A 96 4.74 -46.71 -1.74
C ASN A 96 4.99 -46.75 -3.26
N GLU A 97 4.52 -45.75 -4.03
CA GLU A 97 4.84 -45.61 -5.45
C GLU A 97 6.29 -45.17 -5.69
N ILE A 98 6.84 -44.28 -4.84
CA ILE A 98 8.24 -43.81 -4.96
C ILE A 98 9.25 -44.87 -4.51
N LEU A 99 8.88 -45.74 -3.56
CA LEU A 99 9.74 -46.82 -3.06
C LEU A 99 9.72 -48.10 -3.92
N LYS A 100 8.97 -48.12 -5.03
CA LYS A 100 9.01 -49.18 -6.05
C LYS A 100 10.04 -48.87 -7.14
#